data_AF-Q9NCR5-F1
#
_entry.id   AF-Q9NCR5-F1
#
_cell.length_a   1.000
_cell.length_b   1.000
_cell.length_c   1.000
_cell.angle_alpha   90.00
_cell.angle_beta   90.00
_cell.angle_gamma   90.00
#
_symmetry.space_group_name_H-M   'P 1'
#
loop_
_entity.id
_entity.type
_entity.pdbx_description
1 polymer ?
#
loop_
_entity_poly.entity_id
_entity_poly.type
_entity_poly.pdbx_seq_one_letter_code
_entity_poly.pdbx_strand_id
1 'polypeptide(L)'
;MVCQNLLLIISVVLMSCLCHEYYAQCTGAPDCSACTTACTDCVNCPNALTACTRSTNCYKAVTCTKSYDCYKAVTCTDSTNCYEATACTNSTGCPPSAYIHQIN
;
A
#
# COMPACT_ATOMS: atom_id res chain seq x y z
N MET A 1 -10.39 -12.37 -6.41
CA MET A 1 -11.04 -13.57 -5.84
C MET A 1 -12.51 -13.27 -5.69
N VAL A 2 -13.35 -14.09 -6.30
CA VAL A 2 -14.82 -13.96 -6.37
C VAL A 2 -15.44 -14.39 -5.05
N CYS A 3 -16.30 -13.55 -4.45
CA CYS A 3 -17.20 -13.97 -3.37
C CYS A 3 -18.55 -14.30 -4.02
N GLN A 4 -18.77 -15.57 -4.38
CA GLN A 4 -19.98 -16.01 -5.09
C GLN A 4 -20.87 -16.86 -4.18
N ASN A 5 -21.97 -16.21 -3.76
CA ASN A 5 -23.37 -16.67 -3.80
C ASN A 5 -23.89 -17.84 -2.93
N LEU A 6 -24.99 -17.51 -2.25
CA LEU A 6 -26.27 -18.25 -2.11
C LEU A 6 -26.52 -19.09 -0.85
N LEU A 7 -27.66 -18.77 -0.21
CA LEU A 7 -28.43 -19.48 0.83
C LEU A 7 -28.21 -19.01 2.29
N LEU A 8 -29.08 -18.10 2.75
CA LEU A 8 -29.89 -18.15 4.01
C LEU A 8 -30.24 -16.76 4.57
N ILE A 9 -30.88 -15.98 3.69
CA ILE A 9 -31.62 -14.70 3.75
C ILE A 9 -32.34 -14.23 5.04
N ILE A 10 -32.28 -14.90 6.21
CA ILE A 10 -32.94 -14.42 7.45
C ILE A 10 -31.94 -14.13 8.59
N SER A 11 -30.75 -14.73 8.58
CA SER A 11 -29.64 -14.41 9.51
C SER A 11 -28.64 -13.39 8.92
N VAL A 12 -28.89 -12.91 7.70
CA VAL A 12 -27.93 -12.17 6.87
C VAL A 12 -27.71 -10.73 7.34
N VAL A 13 -28.67 -10.09 8.03
CA VAL A 13 -28.50 -8.69 8.48
C VAL A 13 -27.44 -8.56 9.58
N LEU A 14 -27.32 -9.54 10.48
CA LEU A 14 -26.25 -9.56 11.48
C LEU A 14 -24.91 -10.06 10.90
N MET A 15 -24.95 -10.99 9.94
CA MET A 15 -23.73 -11.58 9.34
C MET A 15 -23.13 -10.74 8.20
N SER A 16 -23.89 -9.82 7.61
CA SER A 16 -23.36 -8.83 6.65
C SER A 16 -22.56 -7.72 7.31
N CYS A 17 -22.79 -7.43 8.60
CA CYS A 17 -21.93 -6.51 9.36
C CYS A 17 -20.59 -7.14 9.72
N LEU A 18 -20.58 -8.42 10.11
CA LEU A 18 -19.36 -9.09 10.57
C LEU A 18 -18.38 -9.43 9.43
N CYS A 19 -18.86 -9.53 8.18
CA CYS A 19 -18.00 -9.66 6.99
C CYS A 19 -17.45 -8.30 6.50
N HIS A 20 -18.08 -7.18 6.88
CA HIS A 20 -17.64 -5.82 6.54
C HIS A 20 -16.50 -5.33 7.45
N GLU A 21 -16.36 -5.91 8.64
CA GLU A 21 -15.28 -5.58 9.59
C GLU A 21 -14.00 -6.41 9.39
N TYR A 22 -14.06 -7.50 8.62
CA TYR A 22 -12.91 -8.42 8.41
C TYR A 22 -12.28 -8.33 7.00
N TYR A 23 -12.96 -7.73 6.01
CA TYR A 23 -12.42 -7.57 4.67
C TYR A 23 -11.76 -6.18 4.53
N ALA A 24 -10.52 -6.05 5.00
CA ALA A 24 -9.71 -4.86 4.73
C ALA A 24 -9.60 -4.67 3.20
N GLN A 25 -10.27 -3.67 2.66
CA GLN A 25 -10.15 -3.31 1.24
C GLN A 25 -8.81 -2.60 1.04
N CYS A 26 -7.79 -3.36 0.65
CA CYS A 26 -6.44 -2.84 0.39
C CYS A 26 -6.25 -2.34 -1.04
N THR A 27 -7.36 -2.07 -1.73
CA THR A 27 -7.34 -1.60 -3.12
C THR A 27 -8.46 -0.59 -3.40
N GLY A 28 -8.10 0.58 -3.93
CA GLY A 28 -9.07 1.56 -4.44
C GLY A 28 -9.88 2.30 -3.37
N ALA A 29 -9.47 2.25 -2.10
CA ALA A 29 -10.18 2.87 -0.99
C ALA A 29 -9.44 4.14 -0.49
N PRO A 30 -10.16 5.13 0.06
CA PRO A 30 -9.52 6.32 0.62
C PRO A 30 -8.67 6.00 1.85
N ASP A 31 -9.09 5.05 2.68
CA ASP A 31 -8.33 4.60 3.85
C ASP A 31 -8.12 3.10 3.83
N CYS A 32 -6.85 2.70 3.78
CA CYS A 32 -6.38 1.32 3.79
C CYS A 32 -5.53 1.07 5.05
N SER A 33 -5.80 1.79 6.15
CA SER A 33 -5.13 1.66 7.45
C SER A 33 -5.20 0.25 8.04
N ALA A 34 -6.23 -0.54 7.71
CA ALA A 34 -6.32 -1.95 8.11
C ALA A 34 -5.32 -2.87 7.38
N CYS A 35 -4.70 -2.42 6.30
CA CYS A 35 -3.81 -3.20 5.46
C CYS A 35 -2.38 -3.16 5.99
N THR A 36 -1.92 -4.28 6.52
CA THR A 36 -0.58 -4.41 7.11
C THR A 36 0.46 -4.98 6.15
N THR A 37 0.03 -5.68 5.10
CA THR A 37 0.95 -6.32 4.14
C THR A 37 1.23 -5.41 2.96
N ALA A 38 0.20 -5.10 2.17
CA ALA A 38 0.36 -4.31 0.96
C ALA A 38 -0.88 -3.44 0.69
N CYS A 39 -0.64 -2.37 -0.07
CA CYS A 39 -1.65 -1.41 -0.52
C CYS A 39 -1.54 -1.15 -2.01
N THR A 40 -2.67 -0.98 -2.68
CA THR A 40 -2.73 -0.56 -4.08
C THR A 40 -3.80 0.50 -4.27
N ASP A 41 -3.55 1.58 -5.00
CA ASP A 41 -4.57 2.61 -5.29
C ASP A 41 -5.29 3.16 -4.05
N CYS A 42 -4.55 3.36 -2.97
CA CYS A 42 -5.10 3.83 -1.70
C CYS A 42 -4.52 5.20 -1.33
N VAL A 43 -5.36 6.09 -0.80
CA VAL A 43 -4.89 7.42 -0.37
C VAL A 43 -4.14 7.33 0.97
N ASN A 44 -4.49 6.38 1.85
CA ASN A 44 -3.85 6.27 3.16
C ASN A 44 -3.42 4.84 3.46
N CYS A 45 -2.10 4.59 3.48
CA CYS A 45 -1.49 3.28 3.74
C CYS A 45 -0.45 3.26 4.87
N PRO A 46 -0.80 3.75 6.07
CA PRO A 46 0.16 3.96 7.16
C PRO A 46 0.75 2.66 7.73
N ASN A 47 0.09 1.53 7.47
CA ASN A 47 0.43 0.24 8.05
C ASN A 47 0.98 -0.79 7.06
N ALA A 48 1.01 -0.50 5.75
CA ALA A 48 1.55 -1.42 4.76
C ALA A 48 3.06 -1.62 5.00
N LEU A 49 3.48 -2.86 5.25
CA LEU A 49 4.87 -3.20 5.56
C LEU A 49 5.66 -3.65 4.33
N THR A 50 5.03 -4.38 3.42
CA THR A 50 5.75 -4.97 2.28
C THR A 50 5.77 -4.03 1.09
N ALA A 51 4.59 -3.59 0.64
CA ALA A 51 4.49 -2.87 -0.62
C ALA A 51 3.39 -1.81 -0.64
N CYS A 52 3.70 -0.68 -1.26
CA CYS A 52 2.76 0.34 -1.68
C CYS A 52 2.84 0.54 -3.19
N THR A 53 1.70 0.47 -3.86
CA THR A 53 1.59 0.72 -5.29
C THR A 53 0.56 1.82 -5.55
N ARG A 54 0.93 2.88 -6.26
CA ARG A 54 0.01 4.00 -6.58
C ARG A 54 -0.74 4.51 -5.35
N SER A 55 -0.04 4.63 -4.22
CA SER A 55 -0.66 4.92 -2.92
C SER A 55 0.08 6.05 -2.18
N THR A 56 -0.56 6.59 -1.14
CA THR A 56 0.00 7.68 -0.31
C THR A 56 0.05 7.27 1.16
N ASN A 57 0.84 7.98 1.97
CA ASN A 57 1.10 7.70 3.39
C ASN A 57 1.77 6.34 3.64
N CYS A 58 2.72 5.96 2.78
CA CYS A 58 3.37 4.64 2.79
C CYS A 58 4.57 4.55 3.74
N TYR A 59 4.41 5.08 4.96
CA TYR A 59 5.51 5.36 5.88
C TYR A 59 6.35 4.14 6.26
N LYS A 60 5.75 2.94 6.23
CA LYS A 60 6.36 1.69 6.70
C LYS A 60 6.68 0.70 5.59
N ALA A 61 6.31 0.98 4.35
CA ALA A 61 6.43 0.02 3.27
C ALA A 61 7.90 -0.15 2.89
N VAL A 62 8.36 -1.40 2.76
CA VAL A 62 9.72 -1.74 2.31
C VAL A 62 9.91 -1.45 0.82
N THR A 63 8.84 -1.58 0.02
CA THR A 63 8.86 -1.27 -1.41
C THR A 63 7.78 -0.26 -1.76
N CYS A 64 8.16 0.76 -2.52
CA CYS A 64 7.25 1.75 -3.06
C CYS A 64 7.34 1.83 -4.58
N THR A 65 6.18 1.81 -5.22
CA THR A 65 6.05 2.02 -6.67
C THR A 65 4.99 3.07 -6.93
N LYS A 66 5.35 4.16 -7.63
CA LYS A 66 4.44 5.27 -7.95
C LYS A 66 3.72 5.80 -6.71
N SER A 67 4.41 5.88 -5.58
CA SER A 67 3.80 6.14 -4.27
C SER A 67 4.48 7.30 -3.54
N TYR A 68 3.80 7.82 -2.51
CA TYR A 68 4.26 8.97 -1.73
C TYR A 68 4.50 8.59 -0.26
N ASP A 69 5.38 9.34 0.39
CA ASP A 69 5.74 9.20 1.81
C ASP A 69 6.38 7.85 2.18
N CYS A 70 7.32 7.42 1.33
CA CYS A 70 8.00 6.14 1.42
C CYS A 70 9.22 6.16 2.35
N TYR A 71 9.06 6.69 3.56
CA TYR A 71 10.19 7.04 4.44
C TYR A 71 11.12 5.86 4.74
N LYS A 72 10.54 4.66 4.95
CA LYS A 72 11.25 3.42 5.26
C LYS A 72 11.44 2.47 4.08
N ALA A 73 11.14 2.92 2.87
CA ALA A 73 11.26 2.06 1.70
C ALA A 73 12.73 1.82 1.38
N VAL A 74 13.10 0.55 1.27
CA VAL A 74 14.42 0.10 0.80
C VAL A 74 14.50 0.23 -0.73
N THR A 75 13.37 0.03 -1.42
CA THR A 75 13.28 0.16 -2.88
C THR A 75 12.20 1.17 -3.25
N CYS A 76 12.57 2.15 -4.06
CA CYS A 76 11.66 3.15 -4.60
C CYS A 76 11.74 3.23 -6.12
N THR A 77 10.57 3.19 -6.75
CA THR A 77 10.39 3.40 -8.19
C THR A 77 9.30 4.44 -8.40
N ASP A 78 9.59 5.50 -9.15
CA ASP A 78 8.65 6.60 -9.42
C ASP A 78 7.99 7.18 -8.15
N SER A 79 8.69 7.19 -7.02
CA SER A 79 8.12 7.48 -5.69
C SER A 79 8.80 8.68 -5.03
N THR A 80 8.23 9.17 -3.93
CA THR A 80 8.80 10.31 -3.18
C THR A 80 9.06 9.99 -1.72
N ASN A 81 9.94 10.80 -1.13
CA ASN A 81 10.34 10.74 0.28
C ASN A 81 11.00 9.40 0.66
N CYS A 82 11.89 8.90 -0.20
CA CYS A 82 12.55 7.61 -0.08
C CYS A 82 13.85 7.66 0.75
N TYR A 83 13.77 8.15 1.99
CA TYR A 83 14.94 8.54 2.78
C TYR A 83 15.87 7.37 3.15
N GLU A 84 15.32 6.16 3.30
CA GLU A 84 16.07 4.95 3.67
C GLU A 84 16.33 4.01 2.47
N ALA A 85 16.04 4.45 1.24
CA ALA A 85 16.20 3.60 0.08
C ALA A 85 17.66 3.20 -0.15
N THR A 86 17.89 1.96 -0.56
CA THR A 86 19.16 1.49 -1.13
C THR A 86 19.08 1.38 -2.65
N ALA A 87 17.87 1.24 -3.19
CA ALA A 87 17.60 1.25 -4.61
C ALA A 87 16.57 2.34 -4.94
N CYS A 88 16.99 3.31 -5.76
CA CYS A 88 16.17 4.44 -6.15
C CYS A 88 16.17 4.61 -7.67
N THR A 89 14.98 4.55 -8.27
CA THR A 89 14.76 4.73 -9.71
C THR A 89 13.69 5.80 -9.91
N ASN A 90 14.04 6.87 -10.64
CA ASN A 90 13.14 7.99 -10.93
C ASN A 90 12.34 8.48 -9.69
N SER A 91 12.99 8.51 -8.53
CA SER A 91 12.35 8.80 -7.25
C SER A 91 13.05 9.98 -6.57
N THR A 92 12.37 10.63 -5.64
CA THR A 92 12.89 11.79 -4.91
C THR A 92 13.06 11.50 -3.42
N GLY A 93 13.92 12.27 -2.76
CA GLY A 93 14.25 12.06 -1.34
C GLY A 93 15.17 10.86 -1.09
N CYS A 94 15.83 10.33 -2.12
CA CYS A 94 16.75 9.20 -1.98
C CYS A 94 18.10 9.64 -1.41
N PRO A 95 18.77 8.80 -0.58
CA PRO A 95 20.09 9.11 -0.09
C PRO A 95 21.13 9.00 -1.23
N PRO A 96 22.27 9.71 -1.16
CA PRO A 96 23.28 9.71 -2.22
C PRO A 96 23.80 8.32 -2.60
N SER A 97 23.81 7.38 -1.64
CA SER A 97 24.24 5.99 -1.83
C SER A 97 23.24 5.11 -2.57
N ALA A 98 21.99 5.54 -2.75
CA ALA A 98 20.90 4.74 -3.32
C ALA A 98 20.73 4.90 -4.84
N TYR A 99 21.50 5.81 -5.44
CA TYR A 99 21.43 6.12 -6.86
C TYR A 99 22.09 5.01 -7.70
N ILE A 100 21.40 3.87 -7.82
CA ILE A 100 21.88 2.74 -8.60
C ILE A 100 21.49 2.89 -10.09
N HIS A 101 20.47 3.69 -10.44
CA HIS A 101 20.07 3.87 -11.85
C HIS A 101 19.34 5.21 -12.09
N GLN A 102 20.05 6.33 -11.97
CA GLN A 102 19.60 7.60 -12.56
C GLN A 102 20.02 7.76 -14.05
N ILE A 103 20.77 6.80 -14.59
CA ILE A 103 21.20 6.80 -16.00
C ILE A 103 20.04 6.29 -16.88
N ASN A 104 19.22 7.23 -17.35
CA ASN A 104 18.66 7.19 -18.70
C ASN A 104 18.98 8.52 -19.38
#